data_AF-A0A8K0PXD6-F1
#
_entry.id   AF-A0A8K0PXD6-F1
#
_cell.length_a   1.000
_cell.length_b   1.000
_cell.length_c   1.000
_cell.angle_alpha   90.00
_cell.angle_beta   90.00
_cell.angle_gamma   90.00
#
_symmetry.space_group_name_H-M   'P 1'
#
loop_
_entity.id
_entity.type
_entity.pdbx_description
1 polymer ?
#
loop_
_entity_poly.entity_id
_entity_poly.type
_entity_poly.pdbx_seq_one_letter_code
_entity_poly.pdbx_strand_id
1 'polypeptide(L)'
;MQGKIGGLFFSLRNFKLHLNHMIELKLDVKTLARRMGIALAVLHWAAKTDARDVEFVLGSSTNKDNTGVEEPEGYFDHITELFVLDFNQVRAITMDDDGVALAVEAWRLNDPYYPRPLGNTGVERFTWRTFVVASLAASREILGQQEQGNTLLNLPRKFILGITAVERARMESRVA
;
A
#
# COMPACT_ATOMS: atom_id res chain seq x y z
N MET A 1 -22.65 -39.68 -11.56
CA MET A 1 -21.83 -39.16 -10.44
C MET A 1 -22.50 -37.90 -9.92
N GLN A 2 -23.03 -37.92 -8.70
CA GLN A 2 -23.70 -36.77 -8.06
C GLN A 2 -22.65 -35.72 -7.66
N GLY A 3 -22.84 -34.48 -8.10
CA GLY A 3 -22.08 -33.33 -7.63
C GLY A 3 -22.51 -32.97 -6.21
N LYS A 4 -21.55 -32.84 -5.29
CA LYS A 4 -21.79 -32.29 -3.95
C LYS A 4 -22.26 -30.84 -4.09
N ILE A 5 -23.55 -30.62 -3.82
CA ILE A 5 -24.15 -29.31 -3.59
C ILE A 5 -23.76 -28.91 -2.16
N GLY A 6 -23.06 -27.80 -2.01
CA GLY A 6 -22.69 -27.26 -0.70
C GLY A 6 -21.24 -26.79 -0.56
N GLY A 7 -20.61 -26.32 -1.64
CA GLY A 7 -19.49 -25.41 -1.47
C GLY A 7 -20.06 -24.07 -1.02
N LEU A 8 -19.72 -23.62 0.20
CA LEU A 8 -19.89 -22.22 0.57
C LEU A 8 -19.19 -21.39 -0.52
N PHE A 9 -19.98 -20.74 -1.38
CA PHE A 9 -19.45 -19.81 -2.36
C PHE A 9 -18.81 -18.68 -1.58
N PHE A 10 -17.49 -18.69 -1.48
CA PHE A 10 -16.74 -17.54 -1.01
C PHE A 10 -16.82 -16.47 -2.09
N SER A 11 -17.77 -15.54 -1.92
CA SER A 11 -17.77 -14.32 -2.71
C SER A 11 -16.78 -13.37 -2.06
N LEU A 12 -15.72 -13.01 -2.78
CA LEU A 12 -14.95 -11.81 -2.44
C LEU A 12 -15.94 -10.63 -2.42
N ARG A 13 -16.13 -10.04 -1.25
CA ARG A 13 -16.91 -8.81 -1.08
C ARG A 13 -15.92 -7.70 -0.78
N ASN A 14 -15.76 -6.78 -1.72
CA ASN A 14 -14.87 -5.63 -1.55
C ASN A 14 -15.55 -4.60 -0.65
N PHE A 15 -15.17 -4.58 0.63
CA PHE A 15 -15.61 -3.58 1.58
C PHE A 15 -14.58 -2.46 1.66
N LYS A 16 -14.98 -1.25 1.25
CA LYS A 16 -14.12 -0.07 1.38
C LYS A 16 -13.90 0.27 2.85
N LEU A 17 -12.65 0.20 3.29
CA LEU A 17 -12.25 0.55 4.65
C LEU A 17 -11.71 1.98 4.67
N HIS A 18 -12.56 2.93 5.05
CA HIS A 18 -12.19 4.34 5.15
C HIS A 18 -11.41 4.64 6.44
N LEU A 19 -10.61 5.72 6.42
CA LEU A 19 -9.76 6.11 7.55
C LEU A 19 -10.56 6.30 8.86
N ASN A 20 -11.76 6.87 8.80
CA ASN A 20 -12.64 7.00 9.98
C ASN A 20 -13.04 5.63 10.54
N HIS A 21 -13.37 4.66 9.70
CA HIS A 21 -13.66 3.29 10.15
C HIS A 21 -12.43 2.63 10.77
N MET A 22 -11.23 2.86 10.21
CA MET A 22 -9.98 2.35 10.81
C MET A 22 -9.77 2.90 12.23
N ILE A 23 -10.10 4.18 12.46
CA ILE A 23 -10.00 4.82 13.79
C ILE A 23 -11.05 4.24 14.74
N GLU A 24 -12.30 4.11 14.30
CA GLU A 24 -13.41 3.55 15.10
C GLU A 24 -13.12 2.11 15.51
N LEU A 25 -12.57 1.31 14.60
CA LEU A 25 -12.13 -0.06 14.83
C LEU A 25 -10.80 -0.15 15.60
N LYS A 26 -10.19 0.99 15.97
CA LYS A 26 -8.92 1.09 16.70
C LYS A 26 -7.76 0.35 16.02
N LEU A 27 -7.75 0.33 14.68
CA LEU A 27 -6.65 -0.23 13.91
C LEU A 27 -5.40 0.64 14.05
N ASP A 28 -4.22 0.02 13.98
CA ASP A 28 -2.94 0.72 13.98
C ASP A 28 -2.66 1.37 12.62
N VAL A 29 -3.34 2.49 12.36
CA VAL A 29 -3.22 3.31 11.15
C VAL A 29 -1.77 3.71 10.88
N LYS A 30 -0.98 3.95 11.94
CA LYS A 30 0.44 4.31 11.81
C LYS A 30 1.22 3.15 11.19
N THR A 31 1.06 1.95 11.73
CA THR A 31 1.75 0.76 11.21
C THR A 31 1.27 0.42 9.80
N LEU A 32 -0.03 0.53 9.52
CA LEU A 32 -0.58 0.31 8.18
C LEU A 32 0.02 1.29 7.15
N ALA A 33 0.00 2.58 7.43
CA ALA A 33 0.58 3.60 6.55
C ALA A 33 2.09 3.42 6.34
N ARG A 34 2.82 3.04 7.41
CA ARG A 34 4.25 2.70 7.33
C ARG A 34 4.47 1.53 6.39
N ARG A 35 3.72 0.43 6.54
CA ARG A 35 3.84 -0.78 5.70
C ARG A 35 3.48 -0.50 4.25
N MET A 36 2.44 0.29 3.98
CA MET A 36 2.10 0.74 2.62
C MET A 36 3.25 1.51 1.95
N GLY A 37 3.88 2.43 2.69
CA GLY A 37 5.03 3.20 2.17
C GLY A 37 6.23 2.31 1.82
N ILE A 38 6.54 1.33 2.67
CA ILE A 38 7.60 0.35 2.42
C ILE A 38 7.25 -0.52 1.20
N ALA A 39 6.02 -1.04 1.14
CA ALA A 39 5.58 -1.89 0.04
C ALA A 39 5.68 -1.19 -1.31
N LEU A 40 5.22 0.05 -1.43
CA LEU A 40 5.37 0.81 -2.68
C LEU A 40 6.85 1.09 -3.03
N ALA A 41 7.71 1.37 -2.05
CA ALA A 41 9.14 1.51 -2.32
C ALA A 41 9.76 0.21 -2.89
N VAL A 42 9.34 -0.95 -2.39
CA VAL A 42 9.76 -2.26 -2.93
C VAL A 42 9.25 -2.44 -4.37
N LEU A 43 7.97 -2.18 -4.61
CA LEU A 43 7.36 -2.33 -5.94
C LEU A 43 8.00 -1.39 -6.97
N HIS A 44 8.23 -0.14 -6.60
CA HIS A 44 8.80 0.87 -7.50
C HIS A 44 10.28 0.62 -7.76
N TRP A 45 11.09 0.36 -6.73
CA TRP A 45 12.54 0.48 -6.87
C TRP A 45 13.30 -0.84 -6.85
N ALA A 46 12.80 -1.84 -6.11
CA ALA A 46 13.39 -3.17 -6.09
C ALA A 46 12.85 -4.01 -7.25
N ALA A 47 11.52 -4.03 -7.43
CA ALA A 47 10.87 -4.76 -8.52
C ALA A 47 10.83 -3.97 -9.83
N LYS A 48 11.13 -2.66 -9.81
CA LYS A 48 11.14 -1.78 -11.00
C LYS A 48 9.80 -1.78 -11.73
N THR A 49 8.72 -1.59 -10.99
CA THR A 49 7.35 -1.57 -11.52
C THR A 49 6.60 -0.28 -11.17
N ASP A 50 5.47 0.01 -11.81
CA ASP A 50 4.66 1.20 -11.50
C ASP A 50 3.66 0.99 -10.34
N ALA A 51 3.47 -0.26 -9.89
CA ALA A 51 2.46 -0.66 -8.92
C ALA A 51 1.01 -0.33 -9.35
N ARG A 52 0.73 -0.36 -10.65
CA ARG A 52 -0.62 -0.14 -11.17
C ARG A 52 -1.58 -1.25 -10.75
N ASP A 53 -2.75 -0.83 -10.29
CA ASP A 53 -3.88 -1.65 -9.85
C ASP A 53 -3.62 -2.57 -8.65
N VAL A 54 -2.49 -2.43 -7.95
CA VAL A 54 -2.25 -3.22 -6.74
C VAL A 54 -3.23 -2.84 -5.63
N GLU A 55 -3.77 -3.84 -4.96
CA GLU A 55 -4.74 -3.68 -3.88
C GLU A 55 -4.12 -4.00 -2.51
N PHE A 56 -4.32 -3.10 -1.55
CA PHE A 56 -3.95 -3.34 -0.16
C PHE A 56 -5.16 -3.85 0.62
N VAL A 57 -5.06 -5.05 1.19
CA VAL A 57 -6.18 -5.69 1.88
C VAL A 57 -5.80 -6.09 3.31
N LEU A 58 -6.77 -5.99 4.22
CA LEU A 58 -6.65 -6.55 5.56
C LEU A 58 -7.20 -7.97 5.56
N GLY A 59 -6.34 -8.91 5.93
CA GLY A 59 -6.70 -10.31 6.14
C GLY A 59 -6.45 -10.72 7.57
N SER A 60 -6.91 -11.91 7.93
CA SER A 60 -6.52 -12.57 9.16
C SER A 60 -5.52 -13.69 8.85
N SER A 61 -4.51 -13.84 9.69
CA SER A 61 -3.68 -15.03 9.73
C SER A 61 -3.62 -15.60 11.14
N THR A 62 -3.31 -16.89 11.23
CA THR A 62 -3.11 -17.56 12.52
C THR A 62 -1.76 -17.15 13.10
N ASN A 63 -1.73 -16.73 14.36
CA ASN A 63 -0.51 -16.50 15.08
C ASN A 63 0.23 -17.84 15.23
N LYS A 64 1.35 -18.01 14.52
CA LYS A 64 2.17 -19.23 14.59
C LYS A 64 3.10 -19.23 15.80
N ASP A 65 3.18 -18.10 16.51
CA ASP A 65 3.99 -17.96 17.71
C ASP A 65 3.15 -18.34 18.93
N ASN A 66 2.88 -19.64 19.10
CA ASN A 66 2.80 -20.27 20.41
C ASN A 66 2.80 -21.80 20.27
N THR A 67 3.96 -22.37 20.65
CA THR A 67 4.19 -23.67 21.31
C THR A 67 3.44 -24.90 20.80
N GLY A 68 4.15 -26.02 20.57
CA GLY A 68 3.60 -27.35 20.26
C GLY A 68 2.75 -27.99 21.38
N VAL A 69 1.80 -27.24 21.92
CA VAL A 69 0.71 -27.66 22.78
C VAL A 69 -0.52 -27.69 21.88
N GLU A 70 -1.10 -28.87 21.68
CA GLU A 70 -2.41 -29.01 21.03
C GLU A 70 -3.46 -28.31 21.91
N GLU A 71 -3.69 -27.02 21.66
CA GLU A 71 -4.83 -26.30 22.23
C GLU A 71 -6.12 -26.77 21.53
N PRO A 72 -7.28 -26.77 22.23
CA PRO A 72 -8.53 -27.29 21.69
C PRO A 72 -8.92 -26.58 20.39
N GLU A 73 -9.36 -27.35 19.40
CA GLU A 73 -9.86 -26.82 18.13
C GLU A 73 -10.89 -25.70 18.37
N GLY A 74 -10.52 -24.44 18.04
CA GLY A 74 -11.48 -23.33 18.04
C GLY A 74 -10.96 -21.96 18.45
N TYR A 75 -9.74 -21.83 19.00
CA TYR A 75 -9.19 -20.53 19.39
C TYR A 75 -7.83 -20.29 18.72
N PHE A 76 -7.84 -20.06 17.41
CA PHE A 76 -6.66 -19.50 16.77
C PHE A 76 -6.52 -18.05 17.21
N ASP A 77 -5.38 -17.68 17.79
CA ASP A 77 -5.01 -16.27 17.95
C ASP A 77 -4.90 -15.67 16.54
N HIS A 78 -5.94 -14.96 16.13
CA HIS A 78 -6.00 -14.36 14.80
C HIS A 78 -5.39 -12.97 14.84
N ILE A 79 -4.32 -12.77 14.06
CA ILE A 79 -3.74 -11.44 13.86
C ILE A 79 -4.30 -10.82 12.58
N THR A 80 -4.53 -9.51 12.61
CA THR A 80 -4.87 -8.75 11.40
C THR A 80 -3.58 -8.38 10.68
N GLU A 81 -3.46 -8.81 9.42
CA GLU A 81 -2.29 -8.56 8.58
C GLU A 81 -2.66 -7.76 7.34
N LEU A 82 -1.68 -7.02 6.82
CA LEU A 82 -1.78 -6.26 5.59
C LEU A 82 -1.16 -7.07 4.45
N PHE A 83 -1.96 -7.38 3.44
CA PHE A 83 -1.52 -8.05 2.22
C PHE A 83 -1.56 -7.07 1.04
N VAL A 84 -0.76 -7.35 0.02
CA VAL A 84 -0.79 -6.68 -1.28
C VAL A 84 -1.13 -7.71 -2.34
N LEU A 85 -2.19 -7.45 -3.10
CA LEU A 85 -2.73 -8.35 -4.11
C LEU A 85 -2.93 -7.61 -5.44
N ASP A 86 -3.46 -8.35 -6.41
CA ASP A 86 -3.83 -7.91 -7.76
C ASP A 86 -2.71 -7.22 -8.55
N PHE A 87 -1.76 -8.03 -9.03
CA PHE A 87 -0.61 -7.56 -9.81
C PHE A 87 -0.85 -7.62 -11.33
N ASN A 88 -2.08 -7.83 -11.79
CA ASN A 88 -2.41 -8.13 -13.18
C ASN A 88 -2.18 -6.96 -14.15
N GLN A 89 -2.20 -5.71 -13.69
CA GLN A 89 -1.98 -4.49 -14.50
C GLN A 89 -0.61 -3.84 -14.26
N VAL A 90 0.23 -4.44 -13.41
CA VAL A 90 1.54 -3.88 -13.06
C VAL A 90 2.45 -3.87 -14.28
N ARG A 91 3.10 -2.73 -14.53
CA ARG A 91 4.03 -2.55 -15.65
C ARG A 91 5.44 -2.32 -15.15
N ALA A 92 6.44 -2.76 -15.92
CA ALA A 92 7.82 -2.39 -15.66
C ALA A 92 8.04 -0.88 -15.88
N ILE A 93 8.94 -0.29 -15.11
CA ILE A 93 9.35 1.12 -15.25
C ILE A 93 10.86 1.24 -15.45
N THR A 94 11.25 2.31 -16.13
CA THR A 94 12.64 2.77 -16.18
C THR A 94 13.05 3.45 -14.87
N MET A 95 14.34 3.51 -14.59
CA MET A 95 14.87 4.17 -13.37
C MET A 95 15.26 5.63 -13.67
N ASP A 96 14.30 6.38 -14.21
CA ASP A 96 14.43 7.77 -14.63
C ASP A 96 13.10 8.52 -14.46
N ASP A 97 13.00 9.71 -15.05
CA ASP A 97 11.83 10.58 -14.90
C ASP A 97 10.57 10.02 -15.59
N ASP A 98 10.73 9.25 -16.67
CA ASP A 98 9.61 8.62 -17.36
C ASP A 98 9.02 7.49 -16.51
N GLY A 99 9.88 6.69 -15.87
CA GLY A 99 9.44 5.65 -14.94
C GLY A 99 8.76 6.23 -13.70
N VAL A 100 9.27 7.34 -13.17
CA VAL A 100 8.59 8.08 -12.09
C VAL A 100 7.23 8.60 -12.54
N ALA A 101 7.12 9.12 -13.76
CA ALA A 101 5.85 9.59 -14.30
C ALA A 101 4.81 8.46 -14.39
N LEU A 102 5.21 7.25 -14.80
CA LEU A 102 4.34 6.07 -14.81
C LEU A 102 3.90 5.66 -13.40
N ALA A 103 4.80 5.69 -12.41
CA ALA A 103 4.44 5.41 -11.02
C ALA A 103 3.45 6.45 -10.44
N VAL A 104 3.62 7.72 -10.78
CA VAL A 104 2.69 8.81 -10.40
C VAL A 104 1.32 8.62 -11.09
N GLU A 105 1.33 8.24 -12.37
CA GLU A 105 0.12 7.91 -13.11
C GLU A 105 -0.64 6.74 -12.48
N ALA A 106 0.07 5.65 -12.17
CA ALA A 106 -0.49 4.48 -11.49
C ALA A 106 -1.09 4.88 -10.14
N TRP A 107 -0.38 5.65 -9.31
CA TRP A 107 -0.92 6.15 -8.04
C TRP A 107 -2.23 6.93 -8.21
N ARG A 108 -2.34 7.75 -9.27
CA ARG A 108 -3.54 8.53 -9.58
C ARG A 108 -4.72 7.65 -9.99
N LEU A 109 -4.43 6.61 -10.77
CA LEU A 109 -5.44 5.72 -11.36
C LEU A 109 -5.92 4.66 -10.39
N ASN A 110 -5.05 4.19 -9.51
CA ASN A 110 -5.44 3.24 -8.47
C ASN A 110 -6.54 3.86 -7.61
N ASP A 111 -7.54 3.04 -7.29
CA ASP A 111 -8.60 3.43 -6.39
C ASP A 111 -8.01 3.92 -5.04
N PRO A 112 -8.73 4.78 -4.31
CA PRO A 112 -8.13 5.58 -3.25
C PRO A 112 -7.94 4.81 -1.93
N TYR A 113 -7.00 3.87 -1.95
CA TYR A 113 -6.56 3.10 -0.80
C TYR A 113 -5.27 3.66 -0.18
N TYR A 114 -4.61 4.59 -0.87
CA TYR A 114 -3.37 5.19 -0.40
C TYR A 114 -3.60 6.37 0.56
N PRO A 115 -2.74 6.54 1.58
CA PRO A 115 -2.65 7.79 2.32
C PRO A 115 -2.51 8.96 1.35
N ARG A 116 -3.48 9.89 1.40
CA ARG A 116 -3.52 11.03 0.48
C ARG A 116 -2.69 12.20 1.01
N PRO A 117 -1.94 12.90 0.14
CA PRO A 117 -1.33 14.18 0.51
C PRO A 117 -2.41 15.24 0.77
N LEU A 118 -2.00 16.35 1.38
CA LEU A 118 -2.84 17.54 1.59
C LEU A 118 -4.11 17.31 2.44
N GLY A 119 -4.07 16.33 3.35
CA GLY A 119 -5.15 16.05 4.29
C GLY A 119 -5.56 17.25 5.17
N ASN A 120 -6.86 17.37 5.42
CA ASN A 120 -7.46 18.50 6.16
C ASN A 120 -7.43 18.29 7.67
N THR A 121 -7.44 17.04 8.12
CA THR A 121 -7.43 16.66 9.53
C THR A 121 -6.01 16.33 10.03
N GLY A 122 -5.84 16.35 11.36
CA GLY A 122 -4.57 15.95 11.98
C GLY A 122 -4.21 14.50 11.69
N VAL A 123 -5.20 13.60 11.65
CA VAL A 123 -4.97 12.18 11.37
C VAL A 123 -4.56 11.98 9.93
N GLU A 124 -5.23 12.60 8.95
CA GLU A 124 -4.84 12.46 7.53
C GLU A 124 -3.40 12.94 7.29
N ARG A 125 -3.02 14.10 7.86
CA ARG A 125 -1.64 14.61 7.76
C ARG A 125 -0.62 13.69 8.41
N PHE A 126 -0.96 13.11 9.57
CA PHE A 126 -0.12 12.17 10.27
C PHE A 126 0.07 10.86 9.49
N THR A 127 -1.01 10.30 8.95
CA THR A 127 -1.00 9.10 8.12
C THR A 127 -0.15 9.31 6.87
N TRP A 128 -0.36 10.43 6.16
CA TRP A 128 0.45 10.82 5.00
C TRP A 128 1.94 10.96 5.35
N ARG A 129 2.27 11.69 6.43
CA ARG A 129 3.67 11.87 6.86
C ARG A 129 4.33 10.53 7.18
N THR A 130 3.60 9.63 7.84
CA THR A 130 4.11 8.30 8.19
C THR A 130 4.42 7.47 6.95
N PHE A 131 3.51 7.49 5.98
CA PHE A 131 3.71 6.88 4.68
C PHE A 131 4.95 7.42 3.95
N VAL A 132 5.08 8.76 3.85
CA VAL A 132 6.20 9.41 3.15
C VAL A 132 7.54 9.07 3.80
N VAL A 133 7.63 9.16 5.13
CA VAL A 133 8.88 8.87 5.86
C VAL A 133 9.30 7.42 5.61
N ALA A 134 8.35 6.48 5.71
CA ALA A 134 8.60 5.06 5.48
C ALA A 134 9.02 4.77 4.03
N SER A 135 8.31 5.33 3.06
CA SER A 135 8.60 5.18 1.63
C SER A 135 10.00 5.69 1.29
N LEU A 136 10.35 6.92 1.70
CA LEU A 136 11.67 7.50 1.41
C LEU A 136 12.81 6.73 2.10
N ALA A 137 12.61 6.30 3.35
CA ALA A 137 13.61 5.52 4.07
C ALA A 137 13.87 4.17 3.40
N ALA A 138 12.81 3.42 3.06
CA ALA A 138 12.92 2.15 2.36
C ALA A 138 13.54 2.31 0.97
N SER A 139 13.14 3.36 0.24
CA SER A 139 13.68 3.64 -1.09
C SER A 139 15.19 3.94 -1.05
N ARG A 140 15.64 4.68 -0.03
CA ARG A 140 17.07 4.96 0.16
C ARG A 140 17.87 3.69 0.42
N GLU A 141 17.33 2.78 1.22
CA GLU A 141 17.97 1.48 1.48
C GLU A 141 18.07 0.65 0.20
N ILE A 142 16.97 0.50 -0.54
CA ILE A 142 16.90 -0.29 -1.78
C ILE A 142 17.85 0.25 -2.86
N LEU A 143 17.82 1.57 -3.09
CA LEU A 143 18.60 2.20 -4.14
C LEU A 143 20.07 2.38 -3.75
N GLY A 144 20.37 2.60 -2.47
CA GLY A 144 21.74 2.75 -1.97
C GLY A 144 22.60 1.50 -2.13
N GLN A 145 21.97 0.32 -2.27
CA GLN A 145 22.64 -0.95 -2.52
C GLN A 145 23.00 -1.17 -4.01
N GLN A 146 22.54 -0.32 -4.93
CA GLN A 146 22.78 -0.47 -6.37
C GLN A 146 24.06 0.26 -6.82
N GLU A 147 24.75 -0.24 -7.85
CA GLU A 147 26.00 0.36 -8.38
C GLU A 147 25.84 1.83 -8.79
N GLN A 148 24.63 2.23 -9.23
CA GLN A 148 24.27 3.60 -9.60
C GLN A 148 23.46 4.31 -8.51
N GLY A 149 23.46 3.81 -7.27
CA GLY A 149 22.52 4.23 -6.22
C GLY A 149 22.44 5.74 -6.00
N ASN A 150 23.60 6.43 -5.97
CA ASN A 150 23.65 7.87 -5.73
C ASN A 150 22.91 8.71 -6.77
N THR A 151 22.86 8.30 -8.04
CA THR A 151 22.13 9.04 -9.08
C THR A 151 20.62 8.79 -9.01
N LEU A 152 20.20 7.64 -8.49
CA LEU A 152 18.79 7.22 -8.38
C LEU A 152 18.09 7.74 -7.12
N LEU A 153 18.83 8.20 -6.10
CA LEU A 153 18.26 8.65 -4.82
C LEU A 153 17.29 9.84 -4.94
N ASN A 154 17.25 10.53 -6.09
CA ASN A 154 16.29 11.60 -6.34
C ASN A 154 14.90 11.10 -6.77
N LEU A 155 14.78 9.90 -7.35
CA LEU A 155 13.54 9.37 -7.93
C LEU A 155 12.40 9.22 -6.90
N PRO A 156 12.64 8.70 -5.68
CA PRO A 156 11.58 8.59 -4.67
C PRO A 156 11.03 9.96 -4.27
N ARG A 157 11.89 10.98 -4.21
CA ARG A 157 11.45 12.36 -3.93
C ARG A 157 10.62 12.92 -5.08
N LYS A 158 11.02 12.67 -6.34
CA LYS A 158 10.25 13.07 -7.52
C LYS A 158 8.86 12.43 -7.52
N PHE A 159 8.76 11.14 -7.17
CA PHE A 159 7.49 10.44 -7.01
C PHE A 159 6.58 11.11 -5.97
N ILE A 160 7.06 11.36 -4.74
CA ILE A 160 6.27 12.01 -3.68
C ILE A 160 5.80 13.42 -4.09
N LEU A 161 6.65 14.18 -4.76
CA LEU A 161 6.29 15.51 -5.28
C LEU A 161 5.23 15.41 -6.39
N GLY A 162 5.37 14.44 -7.29
CA GLY A 162 4.44 14.19 -8.39
C GLY A 162 3.04 13.84 -7.89
N ILE A 163 2.90 12.91 -6.95
CA ILE A 163 1.59 12.54 -6.40
C ILE A 163 0.95 13.69 -5.59
N THR A 164 1.77 14.53 -4.94
CA THR A 164 1.29 15.74 -4.25
C THR A 164 0.75 16.77 -5.25
N ALA A 165 1.43 16.95 -6.39
CA ALA A 165 0.99 17.87 -7.44
C ALA A 165 -0.30 17.39 -8.11
N VAL A 166 -0.42 16.09 -8.39
CA VAL A 166 -1.63 15.47 -8.93
C VAL A 166 -2.83 15.67 -7.99
N GLU A 167 -2.64 15.44 -6.70
CA GLU A 167 -3.71 15.63 -5.71
C GLU A 167 -4.14 17.09 -5.62
N ARG A 168 -3.19 18.02 -5.64
CA ARG A 168 -3.48 19.47 -5.65
C ARG A 168 -4.35 19.85 -6.84
N ALA A 169 -3.96 19.46 -8.05
CA ALA A 169 -4.72 19.73 -9.26
C ALA A 169 -6.14 19.12 -9.20
N ARG A 170 -6.28 17.92 -8.62
CA ARG A 170 -7.58 17.28 -8.40
C ARG A 170 -8.45 18.02 -7.37
N MET A 171 -7.86 18.67 -6.37
CA MET A 171 -8.61 19.49 -5.42
C MET A 171 -9.09 20.79 -6.06
N GLU A 172 -8.24 21.43 -6.85
CA GLU A 172 -8.56 22.67 -7.57
C GLU A 172 -9.69 22.46 -8.59
N SER A 173 -9.67 21.35 -9.35
CA SER A 173 -10.72 21.03 -10.33
C SER A 173 -12.09 20.71 -9.73
N ARG A 174 -12.20 20.51 -8.42
CA ARG A 174 -13.47 20.27 -7.71
C ARG A 174 -14.11 21.53 -7.15
N VAL A 175 -13.36 22.64 -7.14
CA VAL A 175 -13.79 23.94 -6.60
C VAL A 175 -14.13 24.93 -7.72
N ALA A 176 -13.64 24.67 -8.94
CA ALA A 176 -14.00 25.36 -10.17
C ALA A 176 -15.35 24.87 -10.73
#